data_AF-A0A4Y2L3B6-F1
#
_entry.id   AF-A0A4Y2L3B6-F1
#
_cell.length_a   1.000
_cell.length_b   1.000
_cell.length_c   1.000
_cell.angle_alpha   90.00
_cell.angle_beta   90.00
_cell.angle_gamma   90.00
#
_symmetry.space_group_name_H-M   'P 1'
#
loop_
_entity.id
_entity.type
_entity.pdbx_description
1 polymer ?
#
loop_
_entity_poly.entity_id
_entity_poly.type
_entity_poly.pdbx_seq_one_letter_code
_entity_poly.pdbx_strand_id
1 'polypeptide(L)'
;MLAVITIFGVHNHSLNTAEALKCLSSSGCKEKFIDYFNDGMGITEACKYHKGILQLEEYKEEDMANSAINPSYRAVQHWYNQWRLLNLGPRTGQGLIEVN
;
A
#
# COMPACT_ATOMS: atom_id res chain seq x y z
N MET A 1 -37.52 -5.71 -15.03
CA MET A 1 -37.69 -5.70 -13.56
C MET A 1 -36.31 -5.51 -12.97
N LEU A 2 -36.06 -4.43 -12.22
CA LEU A 2 -34.75 -4.14 -11.61
C LEU A 2 -34.80 -4.49 -10.13
N ALA A 3 -33.86 -5.30 -9.67
CA ALA A 3 -33.68 -5.57 -8.25
C ALA A 3 -32.89 -4.41 -7.62
N VAL A 4 -33.37 -3.90 -6.49
CA VAL A 4 -32.70 -2.87 -5.70
C VAL A 4 -32.31 -3.48 -4.36
N ILE A 5 -31.02 -3.37 -4.02
CA ILE A 5 -30.50 -3.74 -2.71
C ILE A 5 -30.25 -2.45 -1.94
N THR A 6 -30.86 -2.33 -0.76
CA THR A 6 -30.65 -1.21 0.17
C THR A 6 -29.88 -1.70 1.38
N ILE A 7 -28.73 -1.08 1.64
CA ILE A 7 -27.85 -1.41 2.78
C ILE A 7 -27.93 -0.25 3.79
N PHE A 8 -28.11 -0.59 5.07
CA PHE A 8 -28.14 0.37 6.16
C PHE A 8 -26.85 0.24 7.00
N GLY A 9 -26.10 1.34 7.15
CA GLY A 9 -24.84 1.38 7.91
C GLY A 9 -25.05 1.60 9.41
N VAL A 10 -25.81 0.72 10.07
CA VAL A 10 -26.01 0.78 11.53
C VAL A 10 -25.01 -0.14 12.21
N HIS A 11 -24.17 0.42 13.07
CA HIS A 11 -23.13 -0.31 13.78
C HIS A 11 -23.32 -0.17 15.29
N ASN A 12 -23.10 -1.25 16.03
CA ASN A 12 -23.15 -1.30 17.48
C ASN A 12 -21.76 -1.21 18.14
N HIS A 13 -20.73 -0.91 17.34
CA HIS A 13 -19.33 -0.85 17.75
C HIS A 13 -18.62 0.31 17.04
N SER A 14 -17.45 0.71 17.56
CA SER A 14 -16.64 1.76 16.94
C SER A 14 -16.03 1.29 15.62
N LEU A 15 -16.16 2.11 14.58
CA LEU A 15 -15.51 1.89 13.28
C LEU A 15 -14.11 2.51 13.19
N ASN A 16 -13.71 3.30 14.18
CA ASN A 16 -12.38 3.93 14.25
C ASN A 16 -11.40 3.05 15.02
N THR A 17 -11.46 1.73 14.83
CA THR A 17 -10.49 0.81 15.40
C THR A 17 -9.34 0.60 14.42
N ALA A 18 -8.13 0.34 14.93
CA ALA A 18 -6.98 0.04 14.09
C ALA A 18 -7.22 -1.15 13.13
N GLU A 19 -8.08 -2.11 13.53
CA GLU A 19 -8.46 -3.25 12.68
C GLU A 19 -9.34 -2.81 11.49
N ALA A 20 -10.35 -1.97 11.75
CA ALA A 20 -11.20 -1.43 10.69
C ALA A 20 -10.41 -0.51 9.74
N LEU A 21 -9.53 0.33 10.29
CA LEU A 21 -8.69 1.26 9.53
C LEU A 21 -7.68 0.54 8.61
N LYS A 22 -7.20 -0.65 8.98
CA LYS A 22 -6.34 -1.50 8.13
C LYS A 22 -7.06 -2.06 6.90
N CYS A 23 -8.40 -2.11 6.92
CA CYS A 23 -9.19 -2.59 5.81
C CYS A 23 -9.53 -1.49 4.78
N LEU A 24 -9.14 -0.24 5.06
CA LEU A 24 -9.34 0.86 4.12
C LEU A 24 -8.49 0.68 2.86
N SER A 25 -9.05 1.08 1.71
CA SER A 25 -8.35 1.00 0.43
C SER A 25 -7.11 1.88 0.43
N SER A 26 -5.96 1.29 0.12
CA SER A 26 -4.69 1.98 -0.02
C SER A 26 -4.46 2.57 -1.41
N SER A 27 -5.46 2.58 -2.29
CA SER A 27 -5.32 3.05 -3.67
C SER A 27 -4.84 4.51 -3.77
N GLY A 28 -5.22 5.36 -2.81
CA GLY A 28 -4.89 6.79 -2.82
C GLY A 28 -3.40 7.12 -2.66
N CYS A 29 -2.61 6.24 -2.04
CA CYS A 29 -1.17 6.44 -1.85
C CYS A 29 -0.31 5.66 -2.86
N LYS A 30 -0.92 4.91 -3.78
CA LYS A 30 -0.20 4.08 -4.76
C LYS A 30 0.77 4.90 -5.61
N GLU A 31 0.34 6.05 -6.13
CA GLU A 31 1.16 6.89 -7.02
C GLU A 31 2.44 7.36 -6.34
N LYS A 32 2.37 7.82 -5.08
CA LYS A 32 3.55 8.18 -4.27
C LYS A 32 4.55 7.03 -4.16
N PHE A 33 4.06 5.79 -3.98
CA PHE A 33 4.93 4.62 -3.94
C PHE A 33 5.53 4.27 -5.29
N ILE A 34 4.81 4.51 -6.39
CA ILE A 34 5.39 4.38 -7.73
C ILE A 34 6.56 5.36 -7.92
N ASP A 35 6.43 6.60 -7.44
CA ASP A 35 7.52 7.57 -7.48
C ASP A 35 8.74 7.10 -6.67
N TYR A 36 8.54 6.58 -5.46
CA TYR A 36 9.64 6.00 -4.66
C TYR A 36 10.35 4.86 -5.40
N PHE A 37 9.60 4.02 -6.13
CA PHE A 37 10.21 2.94 -6.92
C PHE A 37 10.99 3.49 -8.12
N ASN A 38 10.48 4.54 -8.76
CA ASN A 38 11.19 5.24 -9.85
C ASN A 38 12.49 5.88 -9.35
N ASP A 39 12.54 6.33 -8.09
CA ASP A 39 13.74 6.80 -7.41
C ASP A 39 14.71 5.67 -7.00
N GLY A 40 14.36 4.41 -7.32
CA GLY A 40 15.19 3.24 -7.09
C GLY A 40 14.96 2.55 -5.74
N MET A 41 13.98 2.99 -4.94
CA MET A 41 13.75 2.42 -3.63
C MET A 41 13.17 0.99 -3.72
N GLY A 42 13.72 0.11 -2.88
CA GLY A 42 13.11 -1.20 -2.62
C GLY A 42 11.86 -1.10 -1.73
N ILE A 43 11.08 -2.17 -1.62
CA ILE A 43 9.85 -2.21 -0.82
C ILE A 43 10.07 -1.73 0.62
N THR A 44 11.11 -2.26 1.29
CA THR A 44 11.41 -1.93 2.70
C THR A 44 11.83 -0.47 2.86
N GLU A 45 12.61 0.04 1.92
CA GLU A 45 13.09 1.41 1.91
C GLU A 45 11.94 2.39 1.68
N ALA A 46 11.10 2.15 0.67
CA ALA A 46 9.92 2.94 0.39
C ALA A 46 8.96 2.99 1.61
N CYS A 47 8.69 1.85 2.24
CA CYS A 47 7.86 1.82 3.46
C CYS A 47 8.48 2.62 4.61
N LYS A 48 9.79 2.50 4.82
CA LYS A 48 10.51 3.22 5.89
C LYS A 48 10.53 4.72 5.63
N TYR A 49 10.80 5.13 4.39
CA TYR A 49 10.82 6.51 3.97
C TYR A 49 9.44 7.15 4.13
N HIS A 50 8.40 6.50 3.63
CA HIS A 50 7.02 6.96 3.76
C HIS A 50 6.61 7.14 5.23
N LYS A 51 6.93 6.15 6.08
CA LYS A 51 6.68 6.25 7.52
C LYS A 51 7.44 7.41 8.16
N GLY A 52 8.66 7.68 7.73
CA GLY A 52 9.44 8.84 8.18
C GLY A 52 8.77 10.18 7.82
N ILE A 53 8.20 10.30 6.62
CA ILE A 53 7.42 11.48 6.22
C ILE A 53 6.20 11.67 7.13
N LEU A 54 5.43 10.61 7.38
CA LEU A 54 4.25 10.68 8.25
C LEU A 54 4.60 11.10 9.69
N GLN A 55 5.76 10.65 10.19
CA GLN A 55 6.26 11.05 11.52
C GLN A 55 6.66 12.54 11.57
N LEU A 56 7.16 13.10 10.47
CA LEU A 56 7.52 14.51 10.37
C LEU A 56 6.29 15.42 10.22
N GLU A 57 5.24 14.94 9.55
CA GLU A 57 3.99 15.66 9.32
C GLU A 57 3.01 15.57 10.54
N GLU A 58 3.48 15.12 11.70
CA GLU A 58 2.72 14.99 12.96
C GLU A 58 1.43 14.15 12.87
N TYR A 59 1.42 13.12 12.02
CA TYR A 59 0.29 12.17 11.96
C TYR A 59 0.11 11.42 13.29
N LYS A 60 -1.15 11.11 13.62
CA LYS A 60 -1.51 10.41 14.86
C LYS A 60 -1.26 8.92 14.74
N GLU A 61 -1.20 8.21 15.87
CA GLU A 61 -1.05 6.75 15.90
C GLU A 61 -2.15 6.02 15.10
N GLU A 62 -3.36 6.56 15.07
CA GLU A 62 -4.49 6.02 14.29
C GLU A 62 -4.21 6.08 12.78
N ASP A 63 -3.57 7.15 12.30
CA ASP A 63 -3.20 7.31 10.90
C ASP A 63 -2.13 6.31 10.46
N MET A 64 -1.29 5.89 11.41
CA MET A 64 -0.29 4.84 11.18
C MET A 64 -0.93 3.47 10.97
N ALA A 65 -2.14 3.24 11.49
CA ALA A 65 -2.94 2.04 11.25
C ALA A 65 -3.87 2.16 10.03
N ASN A 66 -4.14 3.38 9.57
CA ASN A 66 -5.00 3.68 8.45
C ASN A 66 -4.35 3.31 7.12
N SER A 67 -4.82 2.24 6.49
CA SER A 67 -4.24 1.76 5.21
C SER A 67 -4.46 2.70 4.03
N ALA A 68 -5.38 3.66 4.11
CA ALA A 68 -5.51 4.72 3.11
C ALA A 68 -4.35 5.75 3.19
N ILE A 69 -3.72 5.89 4.36
CA ILE A 69 -2.62 6.81 4.62
C ILE A 69 -1.30 6.04 4.64
N ASN A 70 -1.15 5.06 5.53
CA ASN A 70 0.00 4.19 5.67
C ASN A 70 -0.33 2.77 5.16
N PRO A 71 -0.04 2.45 3.89
CA PRO A 71 -0.43 1.19 3.28
C PRO A 71 0.24 0.00 3.95
N SER A 72 -0.46 -1.14 3.98
CA SER A 72 0.16 -2.38 4.44
C SER A 72 1.34 -2.80 3.56
N TYR A 73 2.32 -3.48 4.15
CA TYR A 73 3.48 -4.02 3.42
C TYR A 73 3.07 -4.88 2.20
N ARG A 74 1.99 -5.66 2.34
CA ARG A 74 1.49 -6.51 1.25
C ARG A 74 0.99 -5.69 0.06
N ALA A 75 0.31 -4.57 0.32
CA ALA A 75 -0.13 -3.67 -0.75
C ALA A 75 1.07 -3.07 -1.50
N VAL A 76 2.07 -2.57 -0.75
CA VAL A 76 3.30 -2.04 -1.34
C VAL A 76 4.06 -3.10 -2.13
N GLN A 77 4.18 -4.32 -1.60
CA GLN A 77 4.81 -5.45 -2.29
C GLN A 77 4.07 -5.79 -3.60
N HIS A 78 2.74 -5.80 -3.59
CA HIS A 78 1.95 -6.02 -4.79
C HIS A 78 2.25 -4.95 -5.85
N TRP A 79 2.25 -3.66 -5.47
CA TRP A 79 2.56 -2.56 -6.40
C TRP A 79 3.99 -2.63 -6.93
N TYR A 80 4.97 -2.91 -6.07
CA TYR A 80 6.36 -3.06 -6.49
C TYR A 80 6.51 -4.22 -7.48
N ASN A 81 5.82 -5.34 -7.28
CA ASN A 81 5.85 -6.46 -8.22
C ASN A 81 5.29 -6.07 -9.59
N GLN A 82 4.18 -5.31 -9.62
CA GLN A 82 3.61 -4.80 -10.87
C GLN A 82 4.56 -3.81 -11.55
N TRP A 83 5.06 -2.82 -10.81
CA TRP A 83 6.02 -1.84 -11.31
C TRP A 83 7.29 -2.50 -11.84
N ARG A 84 7.86 -3.46 -11.10
CA ARG A 84 9.08 -4.17 -11.51
C ARG A 84 8.85 -4.97 -12.78
N LEU A 85 7.72 -5.68 -12.88
CA LEU A 85 7.41 -6.46 -14.08
C LEU A 85 7.32 -5.56 -15.32
N LEU A 86 6.73 -4.37 -15.17
CA LEU A 86 6.60 -3.39 -16.26
C LEU A 86 7.93 -2.73 -16.63
N ASN A 87 8.79 -2.42 -15.66
CA ASN A 87 10.01 -1.63 -15.88
C ASN A 87 11.28 -2.47 -16.07
N LEU A 88 11.40 -3.59 -15.37
CA LEU A 88 12.59 -4.46 -15.38
C LEU A 88 12.34 -5.83 -16.04
N GLY A 89 11.08 -6.13 -16.39
CA GLY A 89 10.70 -7.38 -17.03
C GLY A 89 10.63 -8.60 -16.09
N PRO A 90 10.37 -9.79 -16.66
CA PRO A 90 10.28 -11.05 -15.92
C PRO A 90 11.62 -11.47 -15.30
N ARG A 91 11.57 -12.14 -14.15
CA ARG A 91 12.75 -12.77 -13.51
C ARG A 91 13.05 -14.17 -14.05
N THR A 92 12.70 -14.44 -15.30
CA THR A 92 12.85 -15.77 -15.92
C THR A 92 13.31 -15.58 -17.36
N GLY A 93 14.54 -16.01 -17.67
CA GLY A 93 15.12 -15.92 -19.01
C GLY A 93 16.66 -15.96 -19.05
N GLN A 94 17.20 -16.19 -20.24
CA GLN A 94 18.64 -16.20 -20.54
C GLN A 94 19.25 -14.81 -20.25
N GLY A 95 20.16 -14.72 -19.28
CA GLY A 95 20.83 -13.46 -18.91
C GLY A 95 20.80 -13.10 -17.41
N LEU A 96 20.15 -13.90 -16.58
CA LEU A 96 20.32 -13.80 -15.12
C LEU A 96 21.68 -14.39 -14.73
N ILE A 97 22.50 -13.59 -14.05
CA ILE A 97 23.70 -14.10 -13.38
C ILE A 97 23.20 -14.84 -12.14
N GLU A 98 23.18 -16.17 -12.20
CA GLU A 98 23.09 -16.99 -11.00
C GLU A 98 24.37 -16.75 -10.19
N VAL A 99 24.20 -16.11 -9.03
CA VAL A 99 25.28 -15.98 -8.04
C VAL A 99 25.24 -17.28 -7.23
N ASN A 100 26.09 -18.25 -7.60
CA ASN A 100 26.38 -19.43 -6.80
C ASN A 100 27.20 -19.07 -5.56
#